data_AF-A0A540VME7-F1
#
_entry.id   AF-A0A540VME7-F1
#
_cell.length_a   1.000
_cell.length_b   1.000
_cell.length_c   1.000
_cell.angle_alpha   90.00
_cell.angle_beta   90.00
_cell.angle_gamma   90.00
#
_symmetry.space_group_name_H-M   'P 1'
#
loop_
_entity.id
_entity.type
_entity.pdbx_description
1 polymer ?
#
loop_
_entity_poly.entity_id
_entity_poly.type
_entity_poly.pdbx_seq_one_letter_code
_entity_poly.pdbx_strand_id
1 'polypeptide(L)'
;MEILQTRRLTFRHLEAADLNDLFALYRDYAFGRLGLTRLVCLIDEQNQASIRVAEKIGMAFEKNGEDDVGPFQLYAMAAPNQAESRGDDCPEEPNP
;
A
#
# COMPACT_ATOMS: atom_id res chain seq x y z
N MET A 1 -18.85 1.49 -19.10
CA MET A 1 -19.83 2.59 -19.19
C MET A 1 -19.04 3.88 -18.95
N GLU A 2 -18.73 4.66 -19.99
CA GLU A 2 -17.97 5.91 -19.85
C GLU A 2 -18.92 7.08 -19.57
N ILE A 3 -18.55 7.93 -18.61
CA ILE A 3 -19.40 9.02 -18.13
C ILE A 3 -19.00 10.35 -18.79
N LEU A 4 -17.71 10.55 -19.15
CA LEU A 4 -17.23 11.70 -19.95
C LEU A 4 -15.79 11.48 -20.46
N GLN A 5 -15.52 11.62 -21.77
CA GLN A 5 -14.17 11.45 -22.34
C GLN A 5 -13.67 12.76 -23.00
N THR A 6 -12.45 13.18 -22.68
CA THR A 6 -11.73 14.30 -23.31
C THR A 6 -10.36 13.83 -23.78
N ARG A 7 -9.63 14.68 -24.52
CA ARG A 7 -8.28 14.36 -25.03
C ARG A 7 -7.25 14.06 -23.92
N ARG A 8 -7.50 14.45 -22.67
CA ARG A 8 -6.56 14.29 -21.54
C ARG A 8 -7.16 13.61 -20.31
N LEU A 9 -8.46 13.36 -20.29
CA LEU A 9 -9.16 12.86 -19.12
C LEU A 9 -10.33 11.99 -19.56
N THR A 10 -10.36 10.76 -19.07
CA THR A 10 -11.50 9.84 -19.21
C THR A 10 -12.13 9.65 -17.83
N PHE A 11 -13.37 10.11 -17.69
CA PHE A 11 -14.17 9.91 -16.49
C PHE A 11 -15.06 8.68 -16.70
N ARG A 12 -14.77 7.62 -15.95
CA ARG A 12 -15.53 6.37 -15.94
C ARG A 12 -15.82 5.95 -14.51
N HIS A 13 -16.77 5.04 -14.34
CA HIS A 13 -17.00 4.41 -13.04
C HIS A 13 -15.72 3.72 -12.56
N LEU A 14 -15.46 3.80 -11.26
CA LEU A 14 -14.36 3.10 -10.61
C LEU A 14 -14.63 1.60 -10.69
N GLU A 15 -13.67 0.86 -11.23
CA GLU A 15 -13.74 -0.58 -11.41
C GLU A 15 -12.74 -1.28 -10.50
N ALA A 16 -12.95 -2.56 -10.22
CA ALA A 16 -12.03 -3.35 -9.40
C ALA A 16 -10.58 -3.40 -9.97
N ALA A 17 -10.42 -3.12 -11.26
CA ALA A 17 -9.10 -2.98 -11.89
C ALA A 17 -8.30 -1.77 -11.36
N ASP A 18 -8.98 -0.70 -10.94
CA ASP A 18 -8.37 0.55 -10.46
C ASP A 18 -7.83 0.44 -9.03
N LEU A 19 -8.19 -0.64 -8.31
CA LEU A 19 -7.80 -0.83 -6.91
C LEU A 19 -6.27 -0.89 -6.72
N ASN A 20 -5.55 -1.40 -7.71
CA ASN A 20 -4.08 -1.42 -7.68
C ASN A 20 -3.51 0.01 -7.70
N ASP A 21 -4.06 0.88 -8.54
CA ASP A 21 -3.60 2.27 -8.68
C ASP A 21 -3.99 3.10 -7.44
N LEU A 22 -5.19 2.89 -6.89
CA LEU A 22 -5.57 3.49 -5.61
C LEU A 22 -4.64 3.04 -4.49
N PHE A 23 -4.34 1.74 -4.41
CA PHE A 23 -3.44 1.22 -3.38
C PHE A 23 -2.03 1.79 -3.52
N ALA A 24 -1.50 1.92 -4.76
CA ALA A 24 -0.22 2.55 -5.02
C ALA A 24 -0.18 3.99 -4.50
N LEU A 25 -1.26 4.77 -4.70
CA LEU A 25 -1.37 6.12 -4.18
C LEU A 25 -1.30 6.16 -2.65
N TYR A 26 -2.05 5.28 -1.96
CA TYR A 26 -2.00 5.19 -0.50
C TYR A 26 -0.63 4.76 0.02
N ARG A 27 -0.02 3.75 -0.63
CA ARG A 27 1.32 3.24 -0.30
C ARG A 27 2.38 4.33 -0.42
N ASP A 28 2.39 5.04 -1.54
CA ASP A 28 3.40 6.06 -1.81
C ASP A 28 3.25 7.25 -0.86
N TYR A 29 2.02 7.60 -0.47
CA TYR A 29 1.77 8.60 0.57
C TYR A 29 2.23 8.12 1.96
N ALA A 30 1.90 6.88 2.32
CA ALA A 30 2.26 6.29 3.61
C ALA A 30 3.77 6.17 3.81
N PHE A 31 4.48 5.65 2.82
CA PHE A 31 5.92 5.44 2.90
C PHE A 31 6.72 6.70 2.55
N GLY A 32 6.26 7.47 1.56
CA GLY A 32 6.97 8.67 1.11
C GLY A 32 6.76 9.88 2.01
N ARG A 33 5.52 10.16 2.43
CA ARG A 33 5.20 11.39 3.18
C ARG A 33 5.06 11.16 4.68
N LEU A 34 4.43 10.07 5.09
CA LEU A 34 4.22 9.78 6.52
C LEU A 34 5.42 9.06 7.16
N GLY A 35 6.34 8.51 6.36
CA GLY A 35 7.49 7.77 6.86
C GLY A 35 7.11 6.47 7.58
N LEU A 36 5.93 5.92 7.27
CA LEU A 36 5.51 4.64 7.84
C LEU A 36 6.42 3.52 7.30
N THR A 37 6.73 2.55 8.15
CA THR A 37 7.57 1.42 7.75
C THR A 37 6.74 0.19 7.39
N ARG A 38 5.46 0.19 7.78
CA ARG A 38 4.55 -0.95 7.61
C ARG A 38 3.11 -0.49 7.46
N LEU A 39 2.40 -1.11 6.53
CA LEU A 39 0.97 -1.01 6.34
C LEU A 39 0.31 -2.33 6.73
N VAL A 40 -0.82 -2.24 7.44
CA VAL A 40 -1.57 -3.40 7.92
C VAL A 40 -3.04 -3.21 7.57
N CYS A 41 -3.67 -4.27 7.06
CA CYS A 41 -5.08 -4.35 6.76
C CYS A 41 -5.70 -5.52 7.51
N LEU A 42 -6.85 -5.27 8.14
CA LEU A 42 -7.68 -6.30 8.75
C LEU A 42 -8.84 -6.56 7.80
N ILE A 43 -9.02 -7.81 7.40
CA ILE A 43 -10.01 -8.21 6.41
C ILE A 43 -10.86 -9.31 7.01
N ASP A 44 -12.18 -9.14 7.03
CA ASP A 44 -13.10 -10.21 7.43
C ASP A 44 -12.86 -11.47 6.58
N GLU A 45 -12.79 -12.64 7.21
CA GLU A 45 -12.50 -13.91 6.53
C GLU A 45 -13.53 -14.28 5.45
N GLN A 46 -14.76 -13.78 5.57
CA GLN A 46 -15.84 -14.01 4.61
C GLN A 46 -15.73 -13.06 3.40
N ASN A 47 -14.93 -12.00 3.49
CA ASN A 47 -14.76 -11.02 2.43
C ASN A 47 -13.72 -11.45 1.38
N GLN A 48 -14.10 -12.47 0.60
CA GLN A 48 -13.27 -13.04 -0.47
C GLN A 48 -12.86 -12.03 -1.54
N ALA A 49 -13.62 -10.94 -1.72
CA ALA A 49 -13.24 -9.87 -2.64
C ALA A 49 -12.00 -9.12 -2.14
N SER A 50 -11.99 -8.74 -0.85
CA SER A 50 -10.89 -7.99 -0.24
C SER A 50 -9.65 -8.85 -0.05
N ILE A 51 -9.81 -10.13 0.29
CA ILE A 51 -8.72 -11.11 0.36
C ILE A 51 -7.98 -11.18 -0.99
N ARG A 52 -8.72 -11.38 -2.09
CA ARG A 52 -8.13 -11.42 -3.43
C ARG A 52 -7.44 -10.12 -3.81
N VAL A 53 -7.97 -8.97 -3.38
CA VAL A 53 -7.32 -7.67 -3.61
C VAL A 53 -6.01 -7.59 -2.84
N ALA A 54 -5.99 -7.94 -1.55
CA ALA A 54 -4.80 -7.93 -0.71
C ALA A 54 -3.69 -8.85 -1.25
N GLU A 55 -4.04 -10.05 -1.72
CA GLU A 55 -3.12 -10.97 -2.38
C GLU A 55 -2.60 -10.39 -3.71
N LYS A 56 -3.49 -9.81 -4.53
CA LYS A 56 -3.15 -9.26 -5.85
C LYS A 56 -2.22 -8.05 -5.77
N ILE A 57 -2.37 -7.20 -4.76
CA ILE A 57 -1.49 -6.03 -4.54
C ILE A 57 -0.16 -6.42 -3.87
N GLY A 58 0.01 -7.69 -3.49
CA GLY A 58 1.23 -8.20 -2.89
C GLY A 58 1.36 -7.93 -1.39
N MET A 59 0.25 -7.73 -0.66
CA MET A 59 0.31 -7.79 0.80
C MET A 59 0.47 -9.24 1.25
N ALA A 60 1.32 -9.46 2.24
CA ALA A 60 1.53 -10.77 2.83
C ALA A 60 0.49 -11.03 3.92
N PHE A 61 -0.12 -12.21 3.88
CA PHE A 61 -0.89 -12.70 5.01
C PHE A 61 0.04 -12.96 6.19
N GLU A 62 -0.29 -12.40 7.35
CA GLU A 62 0.50 -12.54 8.58
C GLU A 62 -0.15 -13.52 9.54
N LYS A 63 -1.43 -13.32 9.86
CA LYS A 63 -2.16 -14.17 10.80
C LYS A 63 -3.66 -13.97 10.73
N ASN A 64 -4.40 -14.96 11.22
CA ASN A 64 -5.79 -14.79 11.60
C ASN A 64 -5.87 -14.21 13.02
N GLY A 65 -6.89 -13.41 13.28
CA GLY A 65 -7.23 -12.88 14.59
C GLY A 65 -8.73 -12.93 14.80
N GLU A 66 -9.16 -12.69 16.02
CA GLU A 66 -10.57 -12.60 16.39
C GLU A 66 -10.69 -11.34 17.26
N ASP A 67 -11.65 -10.48 16.94
CA ASP A 67 -12.03 -9.34 17.75
C ASP A 67 -13.47 -9.49 18.26
N ASP A 68 -13.98 -8.46 18.92
CA ASP A 68 -15.34 -8.44 19.46
C ASP A 68 -16.43 -8.52 18.36
N VAL A 69 -16.06 -8.38 17.08
CA VAL A 69 -16.96 -8.44 15.91
C VAL A 69 -16.86 -9.81 15.22
N GLY A 70 -15.68 -10.44 15.22
CA GLY A 70 -15.50 -11.80 14.72
C GLY A 70 -14.10 -12.10 14.18
N PRO A 71 -13.95 -13.22 13.44
CA PRO A 71 -12.68 -13.63 12.86
C PRO A 71 -12.28 -12.72 11.68
N PHE A 72 -11.03 -12.26 11.70
CA PHE A 72 -10.42 -11.47 10.64
C PHE A 72 -9.05 -12.02 10.26
N GLN A 73 -8.63 -11.69 9.04
CA GLN A 73 -7.32 -11.98 8.48
C GLN A 73 -6.50 -10.70 8.46
N LEU A 74 -5.29 -10.77 9.01
CA LEU A 74 -4.33 -9.67 9.04
C LEU A 74 -3.37 -9.81 7.87
N TYR A 75 -3.39 -8.82 6.99
CA TYR A 75 -2.46 -8.68 5.87
C TYR A 75 -1.53 -7.50 6.13
N ALA A 76 -0.26 -7.63 5.78
CA ALA A 76 0.73 -6.56 5.94
C ALA A 76 1.65 -6.41 4.73
N MET A 77 2.14 -5.19 4.56
CA MET A 77 3.19 -4.86 3.61
C MET A 77 4.22 -3.97 4.30
N ALA A 78 5.49 -4.35 4.21
CA ALA A 78 6.59 -3.51 4.63
C ALA A 78 6.94 -2.51 3.53
N ALA A 79 7.45 -1.35 3.92
CA ALA A 79 8.05 -0.43 2.97
C ALA A 79 9.18 -1.14 2.21
N PRO A 80 9.31 -0.96 0.88
CA PRO A 80 10.49 -1.38 0.17
C PRO A 80 11.68 -0.67 0.83
N ASN A 81 12.60 -1.47 1.36
CA ASN A 81 13.71 -1.02 2.19
C ASN A 81 14.45 0.14 1.51
N GLN A 82 14.41 1.36 2.07
CA GLN A 82 15.08 2.54 1.49
C GLN A 82 16.60 2.52 1.71
N ALA A 83 17.22 1.34 1.77
CA ALA A 83 18.60 1.15 2.20
C ALA A 83 19.66 1.44 1.13
N GLU A 84 19.34 2.12 0.01
CA GLU A 84 20.29 2.24 -1.13
C GLU A 84 20.50 3.66 -1.70
N SER A 85 20.14 4.76 -1.02
CA SER A 85 20.58 6.09 -1.49
C SER A 85 20.82 7.15 -0.42
N ARG A 86 21.40 6.75 0.71
CA ARG A 86 22.20 7.69 1.52
C ARG A 86 23.66 7.29 1.45
N GLY A 87 24.18 7.30 0.22
CA GLY A 87 25.62 7.33 -0.01
C GLY A 87 26.16 8.65 0.53
N ASP A 88 27.01 8.51 1.55
CA ASP A 88 28.24 9.26 1.77
C ASP A 88 28.36 10.64 1.08
N ASP A 89 28.28 11.71 1.88
CA ASP A 89 29.24 12.82 1.78
C ASP A 89 29.16 13.67 3.06
N CYS A 90 29.89 13.27 4.10
CA CYS A 90 30.35 14.20 5.13
C CYS A 90 31.82 14.47 4.82
N PRO A 91 32.21 15.69 4.40
CA PRO A 91 33.63 16.01 4.32
C PRO A 91 34.21 15.95 5.74
N GLU A 92 35.16 15.05 5.93
CA GLU A 92 36.01 14.98 7.13
C GLU A 92 36.70 16.35 7.29
N GLU A 93 36.28 17.14 8.28
CA GLU A 93 37.02 18.34 8.66
C GLU A 93 38.39 17.91 9.22
N PRO A 94 39.52 18.39 8.67
CA PRO A 94 40.82 18.11 9.26
C PRO A 94 40.93 18.91 10.57
N ASN A 95 40.96 18.20 11.70
CA ASN A 95 41.17 18.79 13.01
C ASN A 95 42.65 19.27 13.14
N PRO A 96 42.91 20.45 13.73
CA PRO A 96 44.22 21.10 13.75
C PRO A 96 45.20 20.53 14.78
#